data_AF-A0AAW9EG43-F1
#
_entry.id   AF-A0AAW9EG43-F1
#
_cell.length_a   1.000
_cell.length_b   1.000
_cell.length_c   1.000
_cell.angle_alpha   90.00
_cell.angle_beta   90.00
_cell.angle_gamma   90.00
#
_symmetry.space_group_name_H-M   'P 1'
#
loop_
_entity.id
_entity.type
_entity.pdbx_description
1 polymer ?
#
loop_
_entity_poly.entity_id
_entity_poly.type
_entity_poly.pdbx_seq_one_letter_code
_entity_poly.pdbx_strand_id
1 'polypeptide(L)'
;AKLVGSDEQSDIALLQLIKPDHLTQIAIADSDKLRVGDFAVAVGNPFGLGQTATSGIVSALGRSGLNLEGLENFIQTDASI
;
A
#
# COMPACT_ATOMS: atom_id res chain seq x y z
N ALA A 1 3.10 7.40 17.38
CA ALA A 1 2.05 6.35 17.44
C ALA A 1 2.49 5.25 18.42
N LYS A 2 1.62 4.31 18.77
CA LYS A 2 1.96 3.06 19.46
C LYS A 2 1.69 1.87 18.54
N LEU A 3 2.51 0.84 18.62
CA LEU A 3 2.26 -0.42 17.92
C LEU A 3 1.05 -1.14 18.54
N VAL A 4 0.09 -1.53 17.70
CA VAL A 4 -1.04 -2.39 18.08
C VAL A 4 -0.72 -3.85 17.76
N GLY A 5 -0.11 -4.09 16.60
CA GLY A 5 0.36 -5.41 16.16
C GLY A 5 1.09 -5.34 14.83
N SER A 6 1.80 -6.40 14.49
CA SER A 6 2.52 -6.58 13.22
C SER A 6 2.50 -8.05 12.82
N ASP A 7 2.51 -8.30 11.52
CA ASP A 7 2.63 -9.63 10.93
C ASP A 7 3.78 -9.64 9.93
N GLU A 8 4.83 -10.40 10.25
CA GLU A 8 6.04 -10.49 9.43
C GLU A 8 5.80 -11.28 8.13
N GLN A 9 4.82 -12.20 8.10
CA GLN A 9 4.56 -13.01 6.90
C GLN A 9 3.94 -12.17 5.78
N SER A 10 3.05 -11.24 6.11
CA SER A 10 2.41 -10.33 5.15
C SER A 10 3.09 -8.96 5.02
N ASP A 11 4.11 -8.68 5.84
CA ASP A 11 4.81 -7.39 5.93
C ASP A 11 3.86 -6.20 6.22
N ILE A 12 2.97 -6.37 7.21
CA ILE A 12 1.96 -5.36 7.61
C ILE A 12 2.04 -5.06 9.10
N ALA A 13 1.94 -3.78 9.45
CA ALA A 13 1.83 -3.32 10.84
C ALA A 13 0.64 -2.36 11.04
N LEU A 14 -0.01 -2.48 12.20
CA LEU A 14 -1.07 -1.58 12.66
C LEU A 14 -0.57 -0.69 13.79
N LEU A 15 -0.66 0.61 13.59
CA LEU A 15 -0.27 1.63 14.57
C LEU A 15 -1.49 2.44 15.02
N GLN A 16 -1.52 2.81 16.30
CA GLN A 16 -2.53 3.71 16.87
C GLN A 16 -1.90 5.06 17.23
N LEU A 17 -2.47 6.14 16.71
CA LEU A 17 -2.06 7.49 17.09
C LEU A 17 -2.44 7.78 18.55
N ILE A 18 -1.59 8.54 19.26
CA ILE A 18 -1.85 8.96 20.64
C ILE A 18 -2.56 10.30 20.58
N LYS A 19 -3.76 10.39 21.16
CA LYS A 19 -4.62 11.59 21.13
C LYS A 19 -4.88 12.09 19.68
N PRO A 20 -5.44 11.23 18.79
CA PRO A 20 -5.81 11.67 17.45
C PRO A 20 -6.92 12.71 17.52
N ASP A 21 -6.89 13.69 16.61
CA ASP A 21 -7.91 14.71 16.49
C ASP A 21 -8.10 15.10 15.02
N HIS A 22 -9.32 15.44 14.62
CA HIS A 22 -9.71 15.88 13.26
C HIS A 22 -9.13 15.03 12.10
N LEU A 23 -9.05 13.70 12.25
CA LEU A 23 -8.53 12.81 11.21
C LEU A 23 -9.60 12.44 10.16
N THR A 24 -9.15 12.21 8.93
CA THR A 24 -9.99 11.67 7.85
C THR A 24 -9.54 10.25 7.53
N GLN A 25 -10.48 9.30 7.54
CA GLN A 25 -10.22 7.91 7.15
C GLN A 25 -10.35 7.74 5.63
N ILE A 26 -9.52 6.88 5.05
CA ILE A 26 -9.62 6.48 3.64
C ILE A 26 -10.71 5.40 3.46
N ALA A 27 -11.48 5.49 2.39
CA ALA A 27 -12.38 4.40 1.98
C ALA A 27 -11.57 3.24 1.38
N ILE A 28 -11.89 2.01 1.76
CA ILE A 28 -11.23 0.80 1.24
C ILE A 28 -12.07 0.20 0.11
N ALA A 29 -11.42 -0.09 -1.02
CA ALA A 29 -12.03 -0.74 -2.17
C ALA A 29 -11.79 -2.27 -2.15
N ASP A 30 -12.59 -2.99 -2.94
CA ASP A 30 -12.45 -4.43 -3.15
C ASP A 30 -11.35 -4.72 -4.20
N SER A 31 -10.22 -5.26 -3.75
CA SER A 31 -9.07 -5.55 -4.61
C SER A 31 -9.31 -6.69 -5.59
N ASP A 32 -10.27 -7.59 -5.33
CA ASP A 32 -10.58 -8.73 -6.21
C ASP A 32 -11.26 -8.28 -7.52
N LYS A 33 -11.72 -7.02 -7.57
CA LYS A 33 -12.32 -6.39 -8.75
C LYS A 33 -11.33 -5.64 -9.63
N LEU A 34 -10.05 -5.54 -9.22
CA LEU A 34 -9.03 -4.86 -10.01
C LEU A 34 -8.73 -5.60 -11.30
N ARG A 35 -8.36 -4.84 -12.33
CA ARG A 35 -7.90 -5.38 -13.62
C ARG A 35 -6.61 -4.72 -14.03
N VAL A 36 -5.78 -5.48 -14.74
CA VAL A 36 -4.61 -4.92 -15.44
C VAL A 36 -5.08 -3.84 -16.41
N GLY A 37 -4.45 -2.67 -16.35
CA GLY A 37 -4.82 -1.47 -17.11
C GLY A 37 -5.72 -0.48 -16.37
N ASP A 38 -6.28 -0.83 -15.20
CA ASP A 38 -6.98 0.16 -14.36
C ASP A 38 -5.97 1.23 -13.89
N PHE A 39 -6.39 2.50 -13.86
CA PHE A 39 -5.54 3.60 -13.38
C PHE A 39 -5.17 3.43 -11.90
N ALA A 40 -3.93 3.75 -11.57
CA ALA A 40 -3.40 3.72 -10.22
C ALA A 40 -2.76 5.06 -9.85
N VAL A 41 -2.86 5.44 -8.57
CA VAL A 41 -2.14 6.58 -8.00
C VAL A 41 -1.39 6.10 -6.77
N ALA A 42 -0.09 6.37 -6.70
CA ALA A 42 0.73 6.11 -5.53
C ALA A 42 0.92 7.42 -4.74
N VAL A 43 0.71 7.37 -3.41
CA VAL A 43 0.86 8.52 -2.51
C VAL A 43 1.79 8.13 -1.37
N GLY A 44 2.83 8.94 -1.14
CA GLY A 44 3.87 8.62 -0.16
C GLY A 44 4.85 9.76 0.07
N ASN A 45 6.02 9.44 0.62
CA ASN A 45 7.10 10.40 0.88
C ASN A 45 8.45 9.87 0.35
N PRO A 46 8.62 9.80 -0.98
CA PRO A 46 9.89 9.41 -1.60
C PRO A 46 11.03 10.33 -1.13
N PHE A 47 12.15 9.73 -0.72
CA PHE A 47 13.38 10.43 -0.33
C PHE A 47 13.23 11.48 0.79
N GLY A 48 12.09 11.54 1.49
CA GLY A 48 11.83 12.53 2.54
C GLY A 48 11.52 13.95 2.04
N LEU A 49 11.23 14.14 0.74
CA LEU A 49 10.99 15.44 0.14
C LEU A 49 9.63 16.06 0.52
N GLY A 50 8.71 15.25 1.02
CA GLY A 50 7.34 15.63 1.37
C GLY A 50 6.31 14.72 0.72
N GLN A 51 5.04 15.01 0.99
CA GLN A 51 3.92 14.25 0.42
C GLN A 51 3.91 14.40 -1.10
N THR A 52 4.09 13.28 -1.80
CA THR A 52 4.15 13.20 -3.26
C THR A 52 3.07 12.25 -3.76
N ALA A 53 2.51 12.58 -4.92
CA ALA A 53 1.60 11.71 -5.66
C ALA A 53 2.10 11.49 -7.08
N THR A 54 2.01 10.25 -7.56
CA THR A 54 2.33 9.87 -8.94
C THR A 54 1.23 8.98 -9.50
N SER A 55 1.14 8.90 -10.82
CA SER A 55 0.10 8.12 -11.51
C SER A 55 0.70 7.09 -12.45
N GLY A 56 -0.03 6.00 -12.63
CA GLY A 56 0.29 4.92 -13.55
C GLY A 56 -0.93 4.03 -13.77
N ILE A 57 -0.68 2.75 -14.05
CA ILE A 57 -1.70 1.72 -14.20
C ILE A 57 -1.34 0.47 -13.39
N VAL A 58 -2.34 -0.33 -13.07
CA VAL A 58 -2.12 -1.72 -12.64
C VAL A 58 -1.45 -2.47 -13.81
N SER A 59 -0.18 -2.82 -13.64
CA SER A 59 0.62 -3.52 -14.65
C SER A 59 0.48 -5.04 -14.57
N ALA A 60 0.25 -5.58 -13.37
CA ALA A 60 0.03 -7.00 -13.12
C ALA A 60 -0.70 -7.22 -11.78
N LEU A 61 -1.33 -8.39 -11.63
CA LEU A 61 -1.98 -8.86 -10.41
C LEU A 61 -1.43 -10.26 -10.06
N GLY A 62 -1.51 -10.66 -8.79
CA GLY A 62 -1.10 -12.01 -8.40
C GLY A 62 0.41 -12.24 -8.44
N ARG A 63 1.21 -11.18 -8.37
CA ARG A 63 2.67 -11.33 -8.42
C ARG A 63 3.19 -11.85 -7.08
N SER A 64 4.06 -12.85 -7.16
CA SER A 64 4.70 -13.51 -6.02
C SER A 64 6.13 -13.97 -6.39
N GLY A 65 6.83 -14.57 -5.44
CA GLY A 65 8.20 -15.08 -5.58
C GLY A 65 9.28 -14.03 -5.35
N LEU A 66 8.97 -12.94 -4.62
CA LEU A 66 9.94 -11.89 -4.28
C LEU A 66 10.62 -12.17 -2.93
N ASN A 67 9.89 -12.70 -1.97
CA ASN A 67 10.39 -13.22 -0.71
C ASN A 67 10.32 -14.75 -0.70
N LEU A 68 11.37 -15.39 -0.17
CA LEU A 68 11.44 -16.84 -0.04
C LEU A 68 10.47 -17.40 1.02
N GLU A 69 9.94 -16.56 1.91
CA GLU A 69 9.23 -16.99 3.13
C GLU A 69 7.95 -16.18 3.48
N GLY A 70 7.46 -15.32 2.57
CA GLY A 70 6.30 -14.43 2.81
C GLY A 70 5.00 -14.86 2.13
N LEU A 71 3.86 -14.38 2.66
CA LEU A 71 2.57 -14.42 1.99
C LEU A 71 2.51 -13.29 0.95
N GLU A 72 2.40 -13.66 -0.32
CA GLU A 72 2.48 -12.70 -1.43
C GLU A 72 1.31 -12.82 -2.38
N ASN A 73 0.68 -11.67 -2.67
CA ASN A 73 -0.31 -11.52 -3.73
C ASN A 73 -0.27 -10.06 -4.21
N PHE A 74 0.86 -9.65 -4.77
CA PHE A 74 1.12 -8.25 -5.06
C PHE A 74 0.35 -7.75 -6.27
N ILE A 75 -0.10 -6.49 -6.17
CA ILE A 75 -0.51 -5.64 -7.28
C ILE A 75 0.73 -4.90 -7.76
N GLN A 76 1.06 -5.02 -9.05
CA GLN A 76 2.16 -4.28 -9.65
C GLN A 76 1.64 -3.03 -10.36
N THR A 77 2.38 -1.92 -10.26
CA THR A 77 2.09 -0.66 -10.94
C THR A 77 3.36 -0.05 -11.52
N ASP A 78 3.22 0.80 -12.55
CA ASP A 78 4.29 1.63 -13.10
C ASP A 78 4.30 3.05 -12.51
N ALA A 79 3.39 3.37 -11.59
CA ALA A 79 3.42 4.60 -10.81
C ALA A 79 4.69 4.65 -9.94
N SER A 80 5.52 5.69 -10.14
CA SER A 80 6.81 5.82 -9.44
C SER A 80 6.64 6.31 -8.00
N ILE A 81 7.28 5.69 -7.01
CA ILE A 81 7.20 6.13 -5.61
C ILE A 81 8.48 5.81 -4.86
#